data_AF-A0A8C0IEM2-F1
#
_entry.id   AF-A0A8C0IEM2-F1
#
_cell.length_a   1.000
_cell.length_b   1.000
_cell.length_c   1.000
_cell.angle_alpha   90.00
_cell.angle_beta   90.00
_cell.angle_gamma   90.00
#
_symmetry.space_group_name_H-M   'P 1'
#
loop_
_entity.id
_entity.type
_entity.pdbx_description
1 polymer ?
#
loop_
_entity_poly.entity_id
_entity_poly.type
_entity_poly.pdbx_seq_one_letter_code
_entity_poly.pdbx_strand_id
1 'polypeptide(L)'
;MWLLPSFKASLAWALLSLVLGMELSLQESLLLKSLGLSAKPSPKTPVPVPSVLWRIFQKRKTLPSPNKDLADACRVEEFNVPGNIIRVFADQGHFIHNGQPQRLLCLQKRLYFNLSVLEEGEHLTMAQLEIKFSHNSYHASSQGQVFELRLYQTSQLSLRGVPSHEHSQKLLVEQSFARLHKSLLFNLSGVAKDWRTSSRNLGLVLEISVSGGDGASAPARRGLQSLCASIDSFLDTSLLVVTLSQQQCKAARRRRSAHSLPVTASNLCKPRRLYISFSDVGWENWIIAPQGYMANYCLGECPFPLTAELNSTNHAILQTMVHSLDPEGTPQPCCVPVRLSPISILYYDNNDNVVLRHYEDMVVDECGCR
;
A
#
# COMPACT_ATOMS: atom_id res chain seq x y z
N MET A 1 46.54 2.65 -46.53
CA MET A 1 45.30 1.88 -46.30
C MET A 1 45.33 1.25 -44.91
N TRP A 2 45.18 2.05 -43.83
CA TRP A 2 45.07 1.53 -42.44
C TRP A 2 44.35 2.57 -41.56
N LEU A 3 43.01 2.51 -41.49
CA LEU A 3 42.18 3.23 -40.50
C LEU A 3 40.93 2.37 -40.18
N LEU A 4 41.12 1.21 -39.55
CA LEU A 4 40.02 0.32 -39.14
C LEU A 4 40.14 -0.36 -37.73
N PRO A 5 41.02 0.01 -36.76
CA PRO A 5 40.92 -0.57 -35.41
C PRO A 5 39.87 0.12 -34.50
N SER A 6 39.66 1.43 -34.65
CA SER A 6 38.92 2.24 -33.66
C SER A 6 37.40 2.03 -33.69
N PHE A 7 36.82 1.74 -34.87
CA PHE A 7 35.37 1.54 -35.00
C PHE A 7 34.90 0.24 -34.36
N LYS A 8 35.68 -0.84 -34.49
CA LYS A 8 35.34 -2.15 -33.90
C LYS A 8 35.40 -2.11 -32.37
N ALA A 9 36.37 -1.39 -31.80
CA ALA A 9 36.47 -1.19 -30.35
C ALA A 9 35.30 -0.36 -29.79
N SER A 10 34.89 0.71 -30.50
CA SER A 10 33.74 1.54 -30.09
C SER A 10 32.41 0.79 -30.17
N LEU A 11 32.24 -0.06 -31.20
CA LEU A 11 31.03 -0.87 -31.36
C LEU A 11 31.01 -2.02 -30.34
N ALA A 12 32.15 -2.63 -30.04
CA ALA A 12 32.28 -3.63 -28.98
C ALA A 12 32.01 -3.04 -27.60
N TRP A 13 32.48 -1.82 -27.30
CA TRP A 13 32.16 -1.10 -26.06
C TRP A 13 30.68 -0.74 -25.99
N ALA A 14 30.09 -0.22 -27.07
CA ALA A 14 28.66 0.08 -27.11
C ALA A 14 27.80 -1.18 -26.91
N LEU A 15 28.18 -2.30 -27.53
CA LEU A 15 27.52 -3.59 -27.34
C LEU A 15 27.73 -4.13 -25.92
N LEU A 16 28.92 -4.02 -25.34
CA LEU A 16 29.17 -4.42 -23.95
C LEU A 16 28.35 -3.56 -22.98
N SER A 17 28.29 -2.25 -23.18
CA SER A 17 27.48 -1.34 -22.37
C SER A 17 25.99 -1.61 -22.52
N LEU A 18 25.52 -1.97 -23.73
CA LEU A 18 24.14 -2.42 -23.93
C LEU A 18 23.86 -3.74 -23.21
N VAL A 19 24.74 -4.73 -23.33
CA VAL A 19 24.57 -6.05 -22.70
C VAL A 19 24.61 -5.94 -21.17
N LEU A 20 25.58 -5.20 -20.61
CA LEU A 20 25.64 -4.88 -19.19
C LEU A 20 24.41 -4.10 -18.71
N GLY A 21 23.93 -3.13 -19.50
CA GLY A 21 22.72 -2.38 -19.21
C GLY A 21 21.45 -3.25 -19.22
N MET A 22 21.35 -4.20 -20.15
CA MET A 22 20.24 -5.17 -20.21
C MET A 22 20.27 -6.14 -19.03
N GLU A 23 21.43 -6.61 -18.61
CA GLU A 23 21.58 -7.55 -17.49
C GLU A 23 21.26 -6.89 -16.13
N LEU A 24 21.71 -5.65 -15.92
CA LEU A 24 21.31 -4.82 -14.77
C LEU A 24 19.79 -4.58 -14.73
N SER A 25 19.18 -4.30 -15.89
CA SER A 25 17.73 -4.07 -15.98
C SER A 25 16.90 -5.33 -15.67
N LEU A 26 17.39 -6.51 -16.06
CA LEU A 26 16.76 -7.78 -15.73
C LEU A 26 16.84 -8.08 -14.24
N GLN A 27 18.01 -7.87 -13.63
CA GLN A 27 18.20 -8.09 -12.20
C GLN A 27 17.34 -7.14 -11.35
N GLU A 28 17.23 -5.86 -11.75
CA GLU A 28 16.32 -4.91 -11.13
C GLU A 28 14.85 -5.34 -11.27
N SER A 29 14.44 -5.80 -12.46
CA SER A 29 13.06 -6.27 -12.70
C SER A 29 12.69 -7.48 -11.82
N LEU A 30 13.62 -8.42 -11.62
CA LEU A 30 13.42 -9.59 -10.77
C LEU A 30 13.32 -9.18 -9.30
N LEU A 31 14.15 -8.25 -8.85
CA LEU A 31 14.09 -7.69 -7.51
C LEU A 31 12.75 -7.01 -7.25
N LEU A 32 12.32 -6.13 -8.15
CA LEU A 32 11.04 -5.44 -8.04
C LEU A 32 9.87 -6.42 -8.02
N LYS A 33 9.91 -7.46 -8.86
CA LYS A 33 8.91 -8.52 -8.87
C LYS A 33 8.88 -9.30 -7.56
N SER A 34 10.03 -9.53 -6.92
CA SER A 34 10.10 -10.15 -5.59
C SER A 34 9.48 -9.27 -4.50
N LEU A 35 9.62 -7.95 -4.64
CA LEU A 35 8.93 -6.93 -3.85
C LEU A 35 7.46 -6.74 -4.28
N GLY A 36 6.98 -7.53 -5.26
CA GLY A 36 5.62 -7.48 -5.78
C GLY A 36 5.28 -6.13 -6.40
N LEU A 37 6.26 -5.51 -7.05
CA LEU A 37 6.11 -4.36 -7.93
C LEU A 37 6.33 -4.87 -9.36
N SER A 38 5.40 -4.55 -10.26
CA SER A 38 5.53 -4.92 -11.69
C SER A 38 6.64 -4.15 -12.41
N ALA A 39 6.94 -2.92 -11.97
CA ALA A 39 7.99 -2.06 -12.47
C ALA A 39 8.42 -1.03 -11.41
N LYS A 40 9.54 -0.34 -11.65
CA LYS A 40 10.01 0.75 -10.79
C LYS A 40 8.99 1.90 -10.79
N PRO A 41 8.47 2.34 -9.62
CA PRO A 41 7.55 3.46 -9.58
C PRO A 41 8.21 4.77 -10.04
N SER A 42 7.46 5.55 -10.81
CA SER A 42 7.88 6.87 -11.30
C SER A 42 6.77 7.91 -11.09
N PRO A 43 6.57 8.40 -9.85
CA PRO A 43 5.56 9.42 -9.57
C PRO A 43 5.82 10.69 -10.38
N LYS A 44 4.76 11.34 -10.84
CA LYS A 44 4.80 12.57 -11.64
C LYS A 44 4.47 13.79 -10.80
N THR A 45 3.43 13.67 -9.98
CA THR A 45 2.86 14.74 -9.17
C THR A 45 2.59 14.23 -7.76
N PRO A 46 3.63 14.05 -6.93
CA PRO A 46 3.50 13.43 -5.62
C PRO A 46 2.55 14.23 -4.71
N VAL A 47 1.50 13.56 -4.26
CA VAL A 47 0.50 14.15 -3.34
C VAL A 47 1.00 14.14 -1.89
N PRO A 48 0.47 14.99 -1.01
CA PRO A 48 0.79 14.96 0.41
C PRO A 48 0.46 13.60 1.04
N VAL A 49 1.31 13.13 1.96
CA VAL A 49 1.10 11.86 2.67
C VAL A 49 -0.16 11.92 3.52
N PRO A 50 -1.14 11.01 3.31
CA PRO A 50 -2.32 10.93 4.16
C PRO A 50 -1.96 10.67 5.61
N SER A 51 -2.51 11.48 6.53
CA SER A 51 -2.20 11.41 7.96
C SER A 51 -2.48 10.02 8.58
N VAL A 52 -3.46 9.29 8.05
CA VAL A 52 -3.77 7.91 8.46
C VAL A 52 -2.60 6.96 8.16
N LEU A 53 -2.03 7.03 6.97
CA LEU A 53 -0.88 6.19 6.59
C LEU A 53 0.36 6.55 7.38
N TRP A 54 0.62 7.84 7.56
CA TRP A 54 1.75 8.31 8.38
C TRP A 54 1.65 7.82 9.83
N ARG A 55 0.45 7.91 10.42
CA ARG A 55 0.22 7.44 11.80
C ARG A 55 0.45 5.93 11.94
N ILE A 56 -0.05 5.13 10.99
CA ILE A 56 0.16 3.68 10.96
C ILE A 56 1.66 3.38 10.85
N PHE A 57 2.36 4.05 9.92
CA PHE A 57 3.80 3.89 9.71
C PHE A 57 4.60 4.20 10.99
N GLN A 58 4.34 5.34 11.63
CA GLN A 58 5.04 5.74 12.86
C GLN A 58 4.79 4.77 14.00
N LYS A 59 3.53 4.34 14.20
CA LYS A 59 3.17 3.36 15.24
C LYS A 59 3.95 2.05 15.10
N ARG A 60 4.10 1.56 13.87
CA ARG A 60 4.85 0.33 13.56
C ARG A 60 6.36 0.49 13.72
N LYS A 61 6.90 1.69 13.45
CA LYS A 61 8.32 1.98 13.68
C LYS A 61 8.69 1.92 15.16
N THR A 62 7.80 2.39 16.05
CA THR A 62 8.08 2.51 17.50
C THR A 62 7.80 1.25 18.30
N LEU A 63 6.95 0.35 17.79
CA LEU A 63 6.55 -0.86 18.50
C LEU A 63 7.16 -2.09 17.81
N PRO A 64 8.32 -2.60 18.25
CA PRO A 64 8.83 -3.87 17.73
C PRO A 64 7.76 -4.94 17.96
N SER A 65 7.42 -5.67 16.91
CA SER A 65 6.34 -6.65 16.93
C SER A 65 6.57 -7.62 18.09
N PRO A 66 5.77 -7.57 19.18
CA PRO A 66 5.85 -8.61 20.20
C PRO A 66 5.55 -9.94 19.52
N ASN A 67 6.11 -11.06 20.00
CA ASN A 67 5.93 -12.42 19.49
C ASN A 67 4.49 -12.69 18.97
N LYS A 68 4.17 -12.27 17.74
CA LYS A 68 2.83 -12.37 17.16
C LYS A 68 2.71 -13.69 16.46
N ASP A 69 1.65 -14.41 16.76
CA ASP A 69 1.39 -15.72 16.19
C ASP A 69 1.44 -15.69 14.65
N LEU A 70 1.79 -16.84 14.05
CA LEU A 70 1.89 -17.05 12.59
C LEU A 70 0.63 -16.61 11.81
N ALA A 71 -0.53 -16.58 12.48
CA ALA A 71 -1.81 -16.21 11.88
C ALA A 71 -1.99 -14.69 11.69
N ASP A 72 -1.18 -13.86 12.36
CA ASP A 72 -1.33 -12.40 12.39
C ASP A 72 -0.30 -11.64 11.53
N ALA A 73 0.64 -12.34 10.88
CA ALA A 73 1.73 -11.69 10.14
C ALA A 73 1.25 -10.78 8.99
N CYS A 74 0.09 -11.07 8.40
CA CYS A 74 -0.51 -10.26 7.35
C CYS A 74 -1.89 -9.72 7.74
N ARG A 75 -1.92 -8.99 8.86
CA ARG A 75 -3.10 -8.30 9.34
C ARG A 75 -2.82 -6.81 9.51
N VAL A 76 -3.73 -5.98 9.02
CA VAL A 76 -3.70 -4.55 9.32
C VAL A 76 -4.37 -4.31 10.67
N GLU A 77 -3.52 -4.26 11.68
CA GLU A 77 -3.73 -3.76 13.05
C GLU A 77 -4.97 -2.91 13.26
N GLU A 78 -4.88 -1.76 12.61
CA GLU A 78 -5.71 -0.59 12.84
C GLU A 78 -7.15 -0.78 12.35
N PHE A 79 -7.35 -1.72 11.42
CA PHE A 79 -8.64 -2.01 10.83
C PHE A 79 -9.13 -3.43 11.14
N ASN A 80 -8.28 -4.26 11.76
CA ASN A 80 -8.58 -5.65 12.09
C ASN A 80 -9.03 -6.44 10.83
N VAL A 81 -8.32 -6.26 9.71
CA VAL A 81 -8.57 -6.95 8.44
C VAL A 81 -7.31 -7.64 7.94
N PRO A 82 -7.41 -8.76 7.22
CA PRO A 82 -6.27 -9.34 6.54
C PRO A 82 -5.72 -8.36 5.50
N GLY A 83 -4.41 -8.20 5.42
CA GLY A 83 -3.77 -7.31 4.47
C GLY A 83 -2.35 -6.92 4.87
N ASN A 84 -1.54 -6.65 3.85
CA ASN A 84 -0.16 -6.19 3.99
C ASN A 84 0.11 -4.91 3.18
N ILE A 85 -0.89 -4.40 2.45
CA ILE A 85 -0.78 -3.19 1.63
C ILE A 85 -1.99 -2.30 1.88
N ILE A 86 -1.74 -1.02 2.17
CA ILE A 86 -2.76 0.02 2.39
C ILE A 86 -2.51 1.13 1.37
N ARG A 87 -3.55 1.51 0.64
CA ARG A 87 -3.52 2.61 -0.34
C ARG A 87 -4.60 3.62 -0.01
N VAL A 88 -4.34 4.89 -0.30
CA VAL A 88 -5.36 5.93 -0.28
C VAL A 88 -5.47 6.52 -1.67
N PHE A 89 -6.66 6.39 -2.26
CA PHE A 89 -6.98 6.91 -3.58
C PHE A 89 -7.70 8.25 -3.43
N ALA A 90 -7.21 9.26 -4.15
CA ALA A 90 -7.93 10.51 -4.30
C ALA A 90 -9.13 10.33 -5.25
N ASP A 91 -10.21 11.08 -5.00
CA ASP A 91 -11.33 11.15 -5.92
C ASP A 91 -10.93 11.86 -7.23
N GLN A 92 -11.13 11.17 -8.35
CA GLN A 92 -10.89 11.66 -9.72
C GLN A 92 -12.21 12.00 -10.44
N GLY A 93 -13.31 12.01 -9.70
CA GLY A 93 -14.63 12.33 -10.18
C GLY A 93 -14.87 13.81 -10.45
N HIS A 94 -16.12 14.18 -10.66
CA HIS A 94 -16.53 15.55 -11.00
C HIS A 94 -17.93 15.85 -10.51
N PHE A 95 -18.24 17.14 -10.34
CA PHE A 95 -19.58 17.58 -9.98
C PHE A 95 -20.54 17.43 -11.17
N ILE A 96 -21.72 16.85 -10.91
CA ILE A 96 -22.77 16.64 -11.92
C ILE A 96 -23.68 17.88 -11.87
N HIS A 97 -23.45 18.82 -12.78
CA HIS A 97 -24.23 20.04 -13.07
C HIS A 97 -24.57 21.02 -11.92
N ASN A 98 -24.27 22.30 -12.16
CA ASN A 98 -24.58 23.47 -11.32
C ASN A 98 -25.82 24.26 -11.85
N GLY A 99 -26.65 23.63 -12.68
CA GLY A 99 -27.75 24.27 -13.41
C GLY A 99 -29.04 24.28 -12.61
N GLN A 100 -29.60 25.49 -12.40
CA GLN A 100 -30.82 25.84 -11.65
C GLN A 100 -31.26 24.84 -10.56
N PRO A 101 -31.16 25.19 -9.27
CA PRO A 101 -31.40 24.27 -8.17
C PRO A 101 -32.81 23.66 -8.29
N GLN A 102 -32.88 22.34 -8.47
CA GLN A 102 -33.98 21.57 -7.92
C GLN A 102 -34.08 21.99 -6.45
N ARG A 103 -35.26 22.45 -6.01
CA ARG A 103 -35.47 23.36 -4.86
C ARG A 103 -34.82 22.97 -3.51
N LEU A 104 -34.24 21.77 -3.40
CA LEU A 104 -33.69 21.18 -2.18
C LEU A 104 -32.32 20.50 -2.35
N LEU A 105 -31.75 20.38 -3.56
CA LEU A 105 -30.48 19.70 -3.80
C LEU A 105 -29.31 20.68 -3.61
N CYS A 106 -28.43 20.41 -2.63
CA CYS A 106 -27.23 21.21 -2.40
C CYS A 106 -26.07 20.81 -3.32
N LEU A 107 -25.89 19.52 -3.53
CA LEU A 107 -24.72 18.98 -4.21
C LEU A 107 -25.07 17.67 -4.91
N GLN A 108 -24.56 17.48 -6.12
CA GLN A 108 -24.45 16.18 -6.78
C GLN A 108 -23.04 16.01 -7.36
N LYS A 109 -22.34 14.96 -6.96
CA LYS A 109 -20.96 14.68 -7.40
C LYS A 109 -20.82 13.22 -7.82
N ARG A 110 -20.23 12.99 -8.98
CA ARG A 110 -19.73 11.66 -9.37
C ARG A 110 -18.40 11.45 -8.66
N LEU A 111 -18.28 10.39 -7.86
CA LEU A 111 -17.01 9.96 -7.28
C LEU A 111 -16.40 8.86 -8.15
N TYR A 112 -15.10 8.93 -8.40
CA TYR A 112 -14.38 7.92 -9.17
C TYR A 112 -13.01 7.61 -8.56
N PHE A 113 -12.72 6.33 -8.34
CA PHE A 113 -11.46 5.86 -7.79
C PHE A 113 -10.85 4.82 -8.73
N ASN A 114 -9.65 5.07 -9.23
CA ASN A 114 -9.01 4.16 -10.17
C ASN A 114 -8.28 3.00 -9.44
N LEU A 115 -8.97 1.85 -9.32
CA LEU A 115 -8.40 0.64 -8.73
C LEU A 115 -7.70 -0.29 -9.75
N SER A 116 -7.49 0.15 -11.00
CA SER A 116 -6.77 -0.65 -11.99
C SER A 116 -5.28 -0.83 -11.64
N VAL A 117 -4.75 -0.01 -10.72
CA VAL A 117 -3.35 -0.05 -10.25
C VAL A 117 -3.05 -1.24 -9.32
N LEU A 118 -4.08 -1.95 -8.84
CA LEU A 118 -3.87 -3.13 -8.00
C LEU A 118 -3.23 -4.26 -8.83
N GLU A 119 -2.18 -4.88 -8.28
CA GLU A 119 -1.38 -5.93 -8.93
C GLU A 119 -2.14 -7.27 -9.03
N GLU A 120 -1.87 -8.12 -10.04
CA GLU A 120 -2.67 -9.35 -10.34
C GLU A 120 -2.90 -10.27 -9.13
N GLY A 121 -1.89 -10.42 -8.26
CA GLY A 121 -1.97 -11.21 -7.03
C GLY A 121 -2.51 -10.49 -5.80
N GLU A 122 -3.02 -9.27 -5.92
CA GLU A 122 -3.62 -8.50 -4.81
C GLU A 122 -5.13 -8.72 -4.73
N HIS A 123 -5.59 -9.06 -3.52
CA HIS A 123 -7.01 -9.21 -3.22
C HIS A 123 -7.48 -8.08 -2.31
N LEU A 124 -8.56 -7.39 -2.70
CA LEU A 124 -9.19 -6.35 -1.89
C LEU A 124 -9.89 -6.98 -0.68
N THR A 125 -9.46 -6.59 0.52
CA THR A 125 -10.01 -7.06 1.79
C THR A 125 -10.85 -5.99 2.48
N MET A 126 -10.53 -4.72 2.25
CA MET A 126 -11.26 -3.59 2.79
C MET A 126 -11.28 -2.43 1.80
N ALA A 127 -12.40 -1.73 1.73
CA ALA A 127 -12.50 -0.41 1.13
C ALA A 127 -13.37 0.49 2.03
N GLN A 128 -12.83 1.64 2.42
CA GLN A 128 -13.51 2.62 3.26
C GLN A 128 -13.46 3.99 2.58
N LEU A 129 -14.64 4.51 2.22
CA LEU A 129 -14.80 5.86 1.71
C LEU A 129 -14.79 6.84 2.87
N GLU A 130 -13.94 7.84 2.79
CA GLU A 130 -13.94 9.00 3.67
C GLU A 130 -14.52 10.20 2.90
N ILE A 131 -15.59 10.79 3.43
CA ILE A 131 -16.12 12.08 2.98
C ILE A 131 -15.80 13.10 4.07
N LYS A 132 -14.93 14.05 3.75
CA LYS A 132 -14.42 15.04 4.69
C LYS A 132 -14.94 16.42 4.32
N PHE A 133 -15.51 17.09 5.32
CA PHE A 133 -15.93 18.49 5.21
C PHE A 133 -14.95 19.37 5.96
N SER A 134 -14.29 20.29 5.26
CA SER A 134 -13.41 21.29 5.88
C SER A 134 -14.22 22.48 6.39
N HIS A 135 -13.88 22.96 7.60
CA HIS A 135 -14.50 24.09 8.34
C HIS A 135 -15.78 23.83 9.15
N ASN A 136 -15.80 24.47 10.33
CA ASN A 136 -16.86 24.51 11.36
C ASN A 136 -17.91 25.61 11.09
N SER A 137 -17.94 26.20 9.89
CA SER A 137 -18.74 27.38 9.56
C SER A 137 -20.11 27.02 9.01
N TYR A 138 -20.89 26.24 9.77
CA TYR A 138 -22.32 26.11 9.51
C TYR A 138 -23.08 26.94 10.53
N HIS A 139 -23.87 27.89 10.05
CA HIS A 139 -24.93 28.47 10.85
C HIS A 139 -25.94 27.37 11.14
N ALA A 140 -26.17 27.07 12.42
CA ALA A 140 -27.20 26.14 12.83
C ALA A 140 -28.52 26.53 12.15
N SER A 141 -29.18 25.57 11.48
CA SER A 141 -30.53 25.81 10.96
C SER A 141 -31.40 26.28 12.11
N SER A 142 -31.89 27.51 12.02
CA SER A 142 -32.78 28.11 13.01
C SER A 142 -34.20 27.51 12.96
N GLN A 143 -34.47 26.57 12.03
CA GLN A 143 -35.82 26.06 11.73
C GLN A 143 -35.88 24.54 11.51
N GLY A 144 -35.04 23.74 12.19
CA GLY A 144 -35.17 22.27 12.18
C GLY A 144 -34.89 21.60 10.83
N GLN A 145 -34.17 22.26 9.92
CA GLN A 145 -33.78 21.67 8.65
C GLN A 145 -32.57 20.75 8.85
N VAL A 146 -32.56 19.63 8.13
CA VAL A 146 -31.48 18.65 8.15
C VAL A 146 -30.93 18.44 6.76
N PHE A 147 -29.62 18.20 6.67
CA PHE A 147 -28.99 17.70 5.47
C PHE A 147 -29.27 16.21 5.34
N GLU A 148 -29.46 15.75 4.12
CA GLU A 148 -29.68 14.37 3.80
C GLU A 148 -28.65 13.97 2.73
N LEU A 149 -27.79 13.03 3.10
CA LEU A 149 -26.73 12.51 2.26
C LEU A 149 -27.18 11.16 1.69
N ARG A 150 -27.15 11.04 0.38
CA ARG A 150 -27.41 9.80 -0.33
C ARG A 150 -26.21 9.40 -1.18
N LEU A 151 -25.83 8.13 -1.08
CA LEU A 151 -24.74 7.55 -1.86
C LEU A 151 -25.28 6.44 -2.73
N TYR A 152 -25.07 6.54 -4.03
CA TYR A 152 -25.56 5.58 -5.01
C TYR A 152 -24.41 4.87 -5.72
N GLN A 153 -24.55 3.57 -5.92
CA GLN A 153 -23.74 2.80 -6.84
C GLN A 153 -24.32 2.92 -8.25
N THR A 154 -23.48 3.27 -9.23
CA THR A 154 -23.88 3.24 -10.64
C THR A 154 -23.64 1.84 -11.22
N SER A 155 -24.64 1.26 -11.88
CA SER A 155 -24.53 0.00 -12.63
C SER A 155 -25.08 0.14 -14.05
N GLN A 156 -24.55 -0.62 -15.00
CA GLN A 156 -25.13 -0.72 -16.34
C GLN A 156 -26.41 -1.56 -16.31
N LEU A 157 -27.49 -1.08 -16.92
CA LEU A 157 -28.69 -1.86 -17.15
C LEU A 157 -28.45 -2.83 -18.32
N SER A 158 -28.41 -4.14 -18.02
CA SER A 158 -28.35 -5.18 -19.04
C SER A 158 -29.76 -5.75 -19.31
N LEU A 159 -30.65 -4.93 -19.87
CA LEU A 159 -31.96 -5.40 -20.35
C LEU A 159 -31.92 -5.57 -21.88
N ARG A 160 -32.38 -6.74 -22.35
CA ARG A 160 -32.55 -7.01 -23.80
C ARG A 160 -33.52 -5.98 -24.39
N GLY A 161 -33.04 -5.12 -25.28
CA GLY A 161 -33.85 -4.14 -26.02
C GLY A 161 -33.77 -2.69 -25.51
N VAL A 162 -33.00 -2.41 -24.46
CA VAL A 162 -32.77 -1.03 -23.96
C VAL A 162 -31.42 -0.51 -24.48
N PRO A 163 -31.30 0.75 -24.95
CA PRO A 163 -30.03 1.33 -25.38
C PRO A 163 -28.98 1.29 -24.27
N SER A 164 -27.73 1.02 -24.64
CA SER A 164 -26.54 0.78 -23.79
C SER A 164 -26.07 1.96 -22.92
N HIS A 165 -26.87 3.01 -22.77
CA HIS A 165 -26.52 4.24 -22.04
C HIS A 165 -27.40 4.54 -20.83
N GLU A 166 -28.43 3.71 -20.55
CA GLU A 166 -29.20 3.85 -19.31
C GLU A 166 -28.42 3.23 -18.14
N HIS A 167 -28.10 4.07 -17.17
CA HIS A 167 -27.44 3.66 -15.94
C HIS A 167 -28.48 3.51 -14.84
N SER A 168 -28.47 2.39 -14.13
CA SER A 168 -29.24 2.26 -12.89
C SER A 168 -28.41 2.74 -11.71
N GLN A 169 -29.08 3.39 -10.78
CA GLN A 169 -28.51 3.82 -9.51
C GLN A 169 -29.10 2.97 -8.39
N LYS A 170 -28.23 2.29 -7.63
CA LYS A 170 -28.61 1.56 -6.42
C LYS A 170 -28.21 2.37 -5.20
N LEU A 171 -29.19 2.76 -4.37
CA LEU A 171 -28.91 3.43 -3.09
C LEU A 171 -28.09 2.50 -2.19
N LEU A 172 -26.93 2.97 -1.75
CA LEU A 172 -26.04 2.27 -0.81
C LEU A 172 -26.22 2.78 0.61
N VAL A 173 -26.32 4.11 0.76
CA VAL A 173 -26.37 4.78 2.06
C VAL A 173 -27.28 5.98 1.97
N GLU A 174 -28.09 6.17 3.01
CA GLU A 174 -28.90 7.36 3.26
C GLU A 174 -28.69 7.75 4.73
N GLN A 175 -28.24 8.98 4.98
CA GLN A 175 -28.01 9.49 6.33
C GLN A 175 -28.41 10.96 6.45
N SER A 176 -29.01 11.32 7.58
CA SER A 176 -29.47 12.67 7.86
C SER A 176 -28.63 13.33 8.94
N PHE A 177 -28.24 14.58 8.72
CA PHE A 177 -27.35 15.34 9.58
C PHE A 177 -27.92 16.72 9.89
N ALA A 178 -27.91 17.10 11.16
CA ALA A 178 -28.18 18.48 11.53
C ALA A 178 -27.05 19.44 11.11
N ARG A 179 -25.80 18.94 11.05
CA ARG A 179 -24.61 19.70 10.64
C ARG A 179 -23.61 18.78 9.93
N LEU A 180 -23.03 19.25 8.84
CA LEU A 180 -22.01 18.54 8.06
C LEU A 180 -20.60 18.80 8.60
N HIS A 181 -20.30 18.32 9.80
CA HIS A 181 -18.96 18.44 10.38
C HIS A 181 -18.21 17.10 10.37
N LYS A 182 -16.88 17.15 10.44
CA LYS A 182 -15.97 15.99 10.56
C LYS A 182 -15.92 15.13 9.28
N SER A 183 -15.14 14.06 9.36
CA SER A 183 -15.08 13.02 8.34
C SER A 183 -16.17 11.97 8.58
N LEU A 184 -16.90 11.63 7.52
CA LEU A 184 -17.83 10.51 7.48
C LEU A 184 -17.14 9.31 6.83
N LEU A 185 -17.32 8.12 7.40
CA LEU A 185 -16.69 6.89 6.92
C LEU A 185 -17.74 5.88 6.49
N PHE A 186 -17.63 5.37 5.26
CA PHE A 186 -18.56 4.39 4.70
C PHE A 186 -17.81 3.14 4.24
N ASN A 187 -18.31 1.97 4.63
CA ASN A 187 -17.73 0.70 4.18
C ASN A 187 -18.21 0.38 2.77
N LEU A 188 -17.27 0.34 1.82
CA LEU A 188 -17.51 0.00 0.42
C LEU A 188 -16.86 -1.32 0.01
N SER A 189 -16.40 -2.12 0.96
CA SER A 189 -15.63 -3.35 0.68
C SER A 189 -16.38 -4.33 -0.22
N GLY A 190 -17.71 -4.42 -0.11
CA GLY A 190 -18.53 -5.26 -1.00
C GLY A 190 -18.63 -4.72 -2.42
N VAL A 191 -18.72 -3.39 -2.57
CA VAL A 191 -18.91 -2.70 -3.85
C VAL A 191 -17.59 -2.60 -4.62
N ALA A 192 -16.50 -2.30 -3.92
CA ALA A 192 -15.19 -2.05 -4.52
C ALA A 192 -14.48 -3.32 -5.04
N LYS A 193 -14.93 -4.52 -4.66
CA LYS A 193 -14.36 -5.80 -5.12
C LYS A 193 -14.34 -5.93 -6.65
N ASP A 194 -15.34 -5.37 -7.33
CA ASP A 194 -15.48 -5.45 -8.78
C ASP A 194 -14.84 -4.26 -9.53
N TRP A 195 -14.38 -3.23 -8.82
CA TRP A 195 -13.88 -1.98 -9.43
C TRP A 195 -12.50 -2.08 -10.06
N ARG A 196 -11.86 -3.24 -9.97
CA ARG A 196 -10.58 -3.50 -10.61
C ARG A 196 -10.64 -3.37 -12.13
N THR A 197 -11.77 -3.77 -12.73
CA THR A 197 -11.99 -3.66 -14.18
C THR A 197 -12.73 -2.37 -14.51
N SER A 198 -12.20 -1.56 -15.43
CA SER A 198 -12.79 -0.27 -15.81
C SER A 198 -14.23 -0.38 -16.31
N SER A 199 -14.61 -1.51 -16.91
CA SER A 199 -16.00 -1.78 -17.34
C SER A 199 -16.99 -1.97 -16.19
N ARG A 200 -16.51 -2.35 -14.99
CA ARG A 200 -17.33 -2.55 -13.78
C ARG A 200 -17.25 -1.36 -12.82
N ASN A 201 -16.26 -0.49 -12.98
CA ASN A 201 -16.11 0.71 -12.17
C ASN A 201 -16.77 1.92 -12.85
N LEU A 202 -18.04 2.14 -12.56
CA LEU A 202 -18.80 3.29 -13.06
C LEU A 202 -18.83 4.46 -12.06
N GLY A 203 -18.08 4.33 -10.96
CA GLY A 203 -18.07 5.27 -9.87
C GLY A 203 -19.34 5.24 -9.00
N LEU A 204 -19.40 6.20 -8.09
CA LEU A 204 -20.55 6.45 -7.21
C LEU A 204 -21.16 7.81 -7.52
N VAL A 205 -22.41 8.00 -7.13
CA VAL A 205 -23.04 9.33 -7.11
C VAL A 205 -23.32 9.71 -5.67
N LEU A 206 -22.74 10.83 -5.24
CA LEU A 206 -22.97 11.46 -3.95
C LEU A 206 -23.97 12.60 -4.13
N GLU A 207 -25.04 12.56 -3.35
CA GLU A 207 -26.05 13.60 -3.29
C GLU A 207 -26.15 14.14 -1.87
N ILE A 208 -26.23 15.47 -1.74
CA ILE A 208 -26.55 16.15 -0.50
C ILE A 208 -27.74 17.06 -0.78
N SER A 209 -28.83 16.83 -0.07
CA SER A 209 -30.05 17.65 -0.13
C SER A 209 -30.39 18.22 1.25
N VAL A 210 -31.28 19.21 1.30
CA VAL A 210 -31.86 19.73 2.53
C VAL A 210 -33.30 19.24 2.63
N SER A 211 -33.67 18.66 3.76
CA SER A 211 -35.05 18.32 4.09
C SER A 211 -35.59 19.28 5.16
N GLY A 212 -36.80 19.82 4.96
CA GLY A 212 -37.45 20.79 5.84
C GLY A 212 -38.83 20.30 6.29
N GLY A 213 -39.11 20.41 7.59
CA GLY A 213 -40.33 19.89 8.20
C GLY A 213 -41.62 20.49 7.60
N ASP A 214 -42.59 19.61 7.37
CA ASP A 214 -43.95 19.91 6.93
C ASP A 214 -44.56 21.04 7.80
N GLY A 215 -44.71 22.24 7.23
CA GLY A 215 -45.44 23.30 7.94
C GLY A 215 -45.29 24.73 7.43
N ALA A 216 -44.31 25.06 6.59
CA ALA A 216 -44.18 26.43 6.09
C ALA A 216 -43.84 26.46 4.61
N SER A 217 -44.56 27.33 3.88
CA SER A 217 -44.28 27.79 2.51
C SER A 217 -42.84 27.57 2.07
N ALA A 218 -42.67 26.95 0.89
CA ALA A 218 -41.40 26.67 0.22
C ALA A 218 -40.30 27.68 0.64
N PRO A 219 -39.15 27.22 1.17
CA PRO A 219 -38.13 28.10 1.70
C PRO A 219 -37.76 29.13 0.64
N ALA A 220 -37.78 30.42 1.02
CA ALA A 220 -37.38 31.49 0.12
C ALA A 220 -36.02 31.14 -0.49
N ARG A 221 -35.90 31.15 -1.82
CA ARG A 221 -34.67 30.81 -2.60
C ARG A 221 -33.36 31.37 -1.99
N ARG A 222 -33.47 32.52 -1.30
CA ARG A 222 -32.38 33.23 -0.63
C ARG A 222 -31.78 32.48 0.59
N GLY A 223 -32.58 31.75 1.37
CA GLY A 223 -32.11 31.02 2.55
C GLY A 223 -31.41 29.69 2.23
N LEU A 224 -31.84 29.01 1.17
CA LEU A 224 -31.21 27.77 0.70
C LEU A 224 -29.83 28.04 0.06
N GLN A 225 -29.71 29.15 -0.68
CA GLN A 225 -28.43 29.62 -1.23
C GLN A 225 -27.38 29.85 -0.14
N SER A 226 -27.75 30.36 1.05
CA SER A 226 -26.81 30.52 2.16
C SER A 226 -26.45 29.22 2.88
N LEU A 227 -27.33 28.21 2.88
CA LEU A 227 -27.11 26.93 3.57
C LEU A 227 -26.25 25.96 2.76
N CYS A 228 -26.44 25.93 1.44
CA CYS A 228 -25.66 25.10 0.52
C CYS A 228 -24.41 25.81 -0.03
N ALA A 229 -24.20 27.10 0.28
CA ALA A 229 -23.08 27.87 -0.21
C ALA A 229 -21.75 27.18 0.11
N SER A 230 -20.92 27.06 -0.93
CA SER A 230 -19.52 26.63 -0.82
C SER A 230 -19.31 25.17 -0.41
N ILE A 231 -20.34 24.31 -0.37
CA ILE A 231 -20.19 22.87 -0.05
C ILE A 231 -19.16 22.18 -0.95
N ASP A 232 -19.14 22.53 -2.22
CA ASP A 232 -18.17 22.10 -3.21
C ASP A 232 -16.72 22.46 -2.85
N SER A 233 -16.49 23.66 -2.28
CA SER A 233 -15.14 24.17 -1.98
C SER A 233 -14.46 23.49 -0.79
N PHE A 234 -15.23 22.84 0.08
CA PHE A 234 -14.71 22.24 1.31
C PHE A 234 -14.90 20.73 1.41
N LEU A 235 -15.50 20.10 0.39
CA LEU A 235 -15.70 18.66 0.31
C LEU A 235 -14.46 17.98 -0.27
N ASP A 236 -13.81 17.15 0.53
CA ASP A 236 -12.75 16.25 0.10
C ASP A 236 -13.19 14.80 0.25
N THR A 237 -12.85 13.96 -0.71
CA THR A 237 -13.28 12.56 -0.74
C THR A 237 -12.11 11.66 -1.10
N SER A 238 -11.87 10.64 -0.29
CA SER A 238 -10.80 9.67 -0.52
C SER A 238 -11.26 8.26 -0.22
N LEU A 239 -10.63 7.27 -0.84
CA LEU A 239 -10.91 5.86 -0.63
C LEU A 239 -9.68 5.18 -0.05
N LEU A 240 -9.77 4.75 1.20
CA LEU A 240 -8.77 3.89 1.82
C LEU A 240 -9.05 2.44 1.44
N VAL A 241 -8.05 1.77 0.86
CA VAL A 241 -8.15 0.38 0.43
C VAL A 241 -7.07 -0.44 1.12
N VAL A 242 -7.46 -1.58 1.67
CA VAL A 242 -6.53 -2.61 2.16
C VAL A 242 -6.58 -3.78 1.19
N THR A 243 -5.39 -4.24 0.79
CA THR A 243 -5.23 -5.43 -0.03
C THR A 243 -4.25 -6.42 0.60
N LEU A 244 -4.43 -7.69 0.23
CA LEU A 244 -3.60 -8.80 0.65
C LEU A 244 -2.89 -9.39 -0.57
N SER A 245 -1.56 -9.45 -0.52
CA SER A 245 -0.74 -10.19 -1.47
C SER A 245 -0.32 -11.53 -0.85
N GLN A 246 -1.01 -12.61 -1.22
CA GLN A 246 -0.84 -13.91 -0.57
C GLN A 246 0.59 -14.49 -0.72
N GLN A 247 1.26 -14.21 -1.84
CA GLN A 247 2.62 -14.70 -2.09
C GLN A 247 3.67 -14.13 -1.12
N GLN A 248 3.43 -12.92 -0.63
CA GLN A 248 4.31 -12.21 0.32
C GLN A 248 3.96 -12.48 1.77
N CYS A 249 2.87 -13.22 2.01
CA CYS A 249 2.33 -13.52 3.33
C CYS A 249 2.54 -14.98 3.73
N LYS A 250 3.56 -15.64 3.18
CA LYS A 250 3.88 -17.02 3.55
C LYS A 250 4.32 -17.06 5.02
N ALA A 251 3.62 -17.86 5.81
CA ALA A 251 3.87 -17.96 7.24
C ALA A 251 5.32 -18.39 7.51
N ALA A 252 6.07 -17.55 8.24
CA ALA A 252 7.41 -17.87 8.70
C ALA A 252 7.40 -19.18 9.52
N ARG A 253 8.32 -20.11 9.27
CA ARG A 253 8.42 -21.37 10.04
C ARG A 253 8.67 -21.10 11.53
N ARG A 254 8.19 -22.03 12.36
CA ARG A 254 8.11 -21.97 13.84
C ARG A 254 9.40 -21.44 14.49
N ARG A 255 9.19 -20.36 15.26
CA ARG A 255 10.17 -19.60 16.05
C ARG A 255 10.70 -20.40 17.24
N ARG A 256 12.00 -20.36 17.49
CA ARG A 256 12.59 -20.56 18.83
C ARG A 256 13.23 -19.23 19.24
N SER A 257 13.01 -18.77 20.45
CA SER A 257 13.62 -17.53 20.95
C SER A 257 15.06 -17.79 21.38
N ALA A 258 16.01 -17.04 20.84
CA ALA A 258 17.35 -16.92 21.40
C ALA A 258 17.60 -15.46 21.81
N HIS A 259 18.35 -15.27 22.90
CA HIS A 259 18.69 -13.97 23.47
C HIS A 259 19.98 -13.47 22.81
N SER A 260 19.98 -12.25 22.25
CA SER A 260 21.14 -11.68 21.58
C SER A 260 22.23 -11.27 22.58
N LEU A 261 23.46 -11.79 22.39
CA LEU A 261 24.64 -11.45 23.19
C LEU A 261 25.56 -10.45 22.46
N PRO A 262 26.48 -9.75 23.17
CA PRO A 262 27.30 -8.67 22.61
C PRO A 262 28.35 -9.14 21.62
N VAL A 263 28.73 -8.21 20.73
CA VAL A 263 29.69 -8.38 19.63
C VAL A 263 31.12 -8.59 20.15
N THR A 264 31.61 -9.84 20.14
CA THR A 264 33.05 -10.16 20.22
C THR A 264 33.71 -10.20 18.84
N ALA A 265 35.03 -10.07 18.74
CA ALA A 265 35.76 -10.17 17.47
C ALA A 265 35.94 -11.64 17.00
N SER A 266 34.86 -12.42 16.94
CA SER A 266 34.90 -13.82 16.47
C SER A 266 34.70 -13.90 14.95
N ASN A 267 35.44 -14.81 14.31
CA ASN A 267 35.22 -15.24 12.92
C ASN A 267 33.98 -16.12 12.76
N LEU A 268 33.33 -16.51 13.87
CA LEU A 268 32.15 -17.39 13.88
C LEU A 268 30.93 -16.73 13.23
N CYS A 269 30.07 -17.57 12.64
CA CYS A 269 28.83 -17.17 11.99
C CYS A 269 27.92 -16.33 12.90
N LYS A 270 27.65 -15.09 12.50
CA LYS A 270 26.72 -14.19 13.21
C LYS A 270 26.23 -13.02 12.35
N PRO A 271 25.18 -12.31 12.80
CA PRO A 271 24.75 -11.08 12.15
C PRO A 271 25.84 -10.01 12.20
N ARG A 272 26.07 -9.35 11.07
CA ARG A 272 26.90 -8.16 10.92
C ARG A 272 26.03 -6.99 10.49
N ARG A 273 26.40 -5.80 10.93
CA ARG A 273 25.65 -4.58 10.63
C ARG A 273 25.81 -4.21 9.16
N LEU A 274 24.69 -3.95 8.52
CA LEU A 274 24.62 -3.38 7.18
C LEU A 274 23.44 -2.42 7.17
N TYR A 275 23.72 -1.16 6.87
CA TYR A 275 22.70 -0.16 6.62
C TYR A 275 22.51 -0.06 5.11
N ILE A 276 21.26 -0.19 4.66
CA ILE A 276 20.88 0.03 3.27
C ILE A 276 20.18 1.38 3.20
N SER A 277 20.77 2.31 2.46
CA SER A 277 20.11 3.57 2.10
C SER A 277 19.36 3.39 0.79
N PHE A 278 18.11 3.87 0.71
CA PHE A 278 17.36 3.82 -0.54
C PHE A 278 17.90 4.80 -1.59
N SER A 279 18.66 5.82 -1.17
CA SER A 279 19.41 6.69 -2.09
C SER A 279 20.47 5.92 -2.87
N ASP A 280 21.15 4.98 -2.21
CA ASP A 280 22.31 4.30 -2.79
C ASP A 280 21.89 3.28 -3.87
N VAL A 281 20.63 2.85 -3.83
CA VAL A 281 19.99 1.99 -4.83
C VAL A 281 19.13 2.77 -5.83
N GLY A 282 19.09 4.11 -5.74
CA GLY A 282 18.36 4.97 -6.67
C GLY A 282 16.83 4.90 -6.53
N TRP A 283 16.33 4.68 -5.31
CA TRP A 283 14.89 4.55 -4.99
C TRP A 283 14.32 5.73 -4.19
N GLU A 284 15.13 6.75 -3.92
CA GLU A 284 14.77 7.96 -3.17
C GLU A 284 13.68 8.81 -3.84
N ASN A 285 13.49 8.65 -5.16
CA ASN A 285 12.51 9.42 -5.93
C ASN A 285 11.08 8.93 -5.76
N TRP A 286 10.87 7.71 -5.25
CA TRP A 286 9.54 7.14 -5.05
C TRP A 286 9.30 6.62 -3.63
N ILE A 287 10.34 6.28 -2.87
CA ILE A 287 10.22 5.93 -1.45
C ILE A 287 10.15 7.19 -0.59
N ILE A 288 9.09 7.28 0.22
CA ILE A 288 8.85 8.38 1.14
C ILE A 288 9.51 8.09 2.49
N ALA A 289 9.32 6.88 3.02
CA ALA A 289 9.90 6.47 4.30
C ALA A 289 9.99 4.94 4.46
N PRO A 290 10.97 4.41 5.22
CA PRO A 290 12.12 5.13 5.77
C PRO A 290 13.09 5.53 4.64
N GLN A 291 14.09 6.36 4.94
CA GLN A 291 15.15 6.70 3.97
C GLN A 291 16.17 5.57 3.78
N GLY A 292 16.20 4.65 4.74
CA GLY A 292 17.03 3.46 4.76
C GLY A 292 16.81 2.71 6.06
N TYR A 293 17.39 1.52 6.18
CA TYR A 293 17.18 0.65 7.33
C TYR A 293 18.39 -0.24 7.61
N MET A 294 18.48 -0.74 8.84
CA MET A 294 19.54 -1.67 9.24
C MET A 294 19.15 -3.08 8.82
N ALA A 295 19.53 -3.47 7.61
CA ALA A 295 19.22 -4.80 7.07
C ALA A 295 19.99 -5.92 7.75
N ASN A 296 21.23 -5.64 8.17
CA ASN A 296 22.20 -6.64 8.61
C ASN A 296 22.46 -7.73 7.53
N TYR A 297 23.47 -8.56 7.75
CA TYR A 297 23.76 -9.72 6.92
C TYR A 297 24.47 -10.80 7.73
N CYS A 298 24.47 -12.04 7.25
CA CYS A 298 25.17 -13.14 7.90
C CYS A 298 26.59 -13.27 7.38
N LEU A 299 27.57 -13.31 8.29
CA LEU A 299 28.96 -13.55 7.94
C LEU A 299 29.70 -14.24 9.09
N GLY A 300 30.49 -15.24 8.70
CA GLY A 300 31.44 -15.95 9.55
C GLY A 300 31.51 -17.42 9.18
N GLU A 301 32.38 -18.14 9.86
CA GLU A 301 32.67 -19.55 9.66
C GLU A 301 31.75 -20.44 10.53
N CYS A 302 31.59 -21.68 10.09
CA CYS A 302 30.79 -22.72 10.73
C CYS A 302 31.70 -23.93 11.11
N PRO A 303 32.65 -23.77 12.05
CA PRO A 303 33.69 -24.77 12.29
C PRO A 303 33.19 -26.00 13.03
N PHE A 304 33.89 -27.13 12.87
CA PHE A 304 33.65 -28.32 13.69
C PHE A 304 34.32 -28.16 15.07
N PRO A 305 33.67 -28.55 16.18
CA PRO A 305 32.26 -28.89 16.32
C PRO A 305 31.36 -27.66 16.33
N LEU A 306 30.17 -27.75 15.70
CA LEU A 306 29.19 -26.67 15.77
C LEU A 306 28.67 -26.55 17.21
N THR A 307 28.82 -25.36 17.80
CA THR A 307 28.30 -25.08 19.13
C THR A 307 26.79 -24.82 19.08
N ALA A 308 26.11 -24.97 20.23
CA ALA A 308 24.66 -24.81 20.31
C ALA A 308 24.21 -23.38 19.95
N GLU A 309 25.08 -22.38 20.09
CA GLU A 309 24.80 -20.98 19.77
C GLU A 309 24.71 -20.69 18.26
N LEU A 310 25.14 -21.62 17.39
CA LEU A 310 25.14 -21.44 15.93
C LEU A 310 23.82 -21.85 15.24
N ASN A 311 22.77 -22.16 16.02
CA ASN A 311 21.42 -22.46 15.51
C ASN A 311 21.39 -23.49 14.36
N SER A 312 22.28 -24.48 14.44
CA SER A 312 22.58 -25.42 13.37
C SER A 312 21.52 -26.51 13.20
N THR A 313 21.32 -26.97 11.97
CA THR A 313 20.50 -28.17 11.72
C THR A 313 21.30 -29.44 11.98
N ASN A 314 20.63 -30.57 12.21
CA ASN A 314 21.31 -31.88 12.28
C ASN A 314 22.08 -32.18 10.98
N HIS A 315 21.57 -31.73 9.82
CA HIS A 315 22.26 -31.83 8.54
C HIS A 315 23.57 -31.04 8.55
N ALA A 316 23.54 -29.78 9.00
CA ALA A 316 24.74 -28.95 9.11
C ALA A 316 25.76 -29.53 10.10
N ILE A 317 25.31 -30.11 11.22
CA ILE A 317 26.20 -30.78 12.19
C ILE A 317 26.92 -31.96 11.53
N LEU A 318 26.20 -32.86 10.86
CA LEU A 318 26.78 -33.99 10.17
C LEU A 318 27.69 -33.56 9.01
N GLN A 319 27.26 -32.59 8.20
CA GLN A 319 28.06 -32.06 7.10
C GLN A 319 29.37 -31.43 7.61
N THR A 320 29.33 -30.68 8.71
CA THR A 320 30.54 -30.10 9.32
C THR A 320 31.48 -31.19 9.84
N MET A 321 30.93 -32.27 10.40
CA MET A 321 31.71 -33.43 10.82
C MET A 321 32.38 -34.12 9.63
N VAL A 322 31.64 -34.39 8.55
CA VAL A 322 32.20 -35.01 7.34
C VAL A 322 33.24 -34.10 6.68
N HIS A 323 32.97 -32.80 6.57
CA HIS A 323 33.93 -31.80 6.10
C HIS A 323 35.23 -31.80 6.92
N SER A 324 35.15 -32.01 8.25
CA SER A 324 36.36 -32.09 9.08
C SER A 324 37.23 -33.34 8.80
N LEU A 325 36.64 -34.38 8.22
CA LEU A 325 37.33 -35.62 7.83
C LEU A 325 37.79 -35.59 6.36
N ASP A 326 37.01 -34.97 5.48
CA ASP A 326 37.27 -34.81 4.05
C ASP A 326 36.91 -33.40 3.57
N PRO A 327 37.83 -32.42 3.76
CA PRO A 327 37.60 -31.03 3.39
C PRO A 327 37.50 -30.80 1.87
N GLU A 328 38.16 -31.63 1.07
CA GLU A 328 38.19 -31.51 -0.39
C GLU A 328 36.93 -32.10 -1.05
N GLY A 329 36.35 -33.16 -0.47
CA GLY A 329 35.15 -33.81 -1.00
C GLY A 329 33.83 -33.25 -0.46
N THR A 330 33.82 -32.58 0.69
CA THR A 330 32.60 -32.04 1.31
C THR A 330 32.77 -30.57 1.63
N PRO A 331 31.86 -29.66 1.23
CA PRO A 331 31.95 -28.25 1.60
C PRO A 331 31.50 -28.00 3.04
N GLN A 332 32.01 -26.93 3.66
CA GLN A 332 31.53 -26.44 4.94
C GLN A 332 30.09 -25.88 4.83
N PRO A 333 29.25 -26.00 5.89
CA PRO A 333 27.96 -25.33 5.91
C PRO A 333 28.07 -23.81 5.81
N CYS A 334 27.04 -23.19 5.24
CA CYS A 334 27.02 -21.75 5.02
C CYS A 334 26.43 -21.01 6.22
N CYS A 335 26.97 -19.82 6.51
CA CYS A 335 26.39 -18.89 7.47
C CYS A 335 25.23 -18.13 6.82
N VAL A 336 23.99 -18.47 7.20
CA VAL A 336 22.78 -17.92 6.56
C VAL A 336 21.79 -17.36 7.59
N PRO A 337 20.87 -16.45 7.17
CA PRO A 337 19.81 -15.98 8.05
C PRO A 337 18.93 -17.13 8.53
N VAL A 338 18.68 -17.17 9.83
CA VAL A 338 17.75 -18.15 10.45
C VAL A 338 16.51 -17.49 11.01
N ARG A 339 16.57 -16.18 11.25
CA ARG A 339 15.45 -15.35 11.65
C ARG A 339 15.58 -13.99 10.98
N LEU A 340 14.48 -13.57 10.36
CA LEU A 340 14.35 -12.26 9.76
C LEU A 340 13.14 -11.54 10.35
N SER A 341 13.24 -10.21 10.44
CA SER A 341 12.14 -9.34 10.81
C SER A 341 11.67 -8.48 9.62
N PRO A 342 10.39 -8.09 9.61
CA PRO A 342 9.83 -7.30 8.53
C PRO A 342 10.11 -5.81 8.68
N ILE A 343 9.91 -5.07 7.59
CA ILE A 343 9.85 -3.60 7.61
C ILE A 343 8.58 -3.09 6.92
N SER A 344 8.16 -1.88 7.28
CA SER A 344 7.12 -1.16 6.54
C SER A 344 7.76 -0.08 5.68
N ILE A 345 7.33 0.03 4.43
CA ILE A 345 7.77 1.06 3.49
C ILE A 345 6.56 1.85 3.02
N LEU A 346 6.70 3.17 3.05
CA LEU A 346 5.76 4.16 2.54
C LEU A 346 6.33 4.74 1.24
N TYR A 347 5.59 4.66 0.14
CA TYR A 347 6.08 5.05 -1.18
C TYR A 347 4.94 5.52 -2.11
N TYR A 348 5.29 6.16 -3.23
CA TYR A 348 4.36 6.52 -4.30
C TYR A 348 4.29 5.43 -5.38
N ASP A 349 3.08 5.13 -5.87
CA ASP A 349 2.91 4.30 -7.07
C ASP A 349 2.99 5.12 -8.37
N ASN A 350 2.80 4.46 -9.52
CA ASN A 350 2.81 5.10 -10.84
C ASN A 350 1.63 6.06 -11.09
N ASN A 351 0.65 6.09 -10.19
CA ASN A 351 -0.54 6.93 -10.25
C ASN A 351 -0.52 8.00 -9.15
N ASP A 352 0.65 8.27 -8.56
CA ASP A 352 0.87 9.23 -7.47
C ASP A 352 0.10 8.90 -6.18
N ASN A 353 -0.46 7.69 -6.05
CA ASN A 353 -1.10 7.28 -4.79
C ASN A 353 -0.03 6.95 -3.75
N VAL A 354 -0.33 7.27 -2.49
CA VAL A 354 0.52 6.90 -1.36
C VAL A 354 0.18 5.48 -0.92
N VAL A 355 1.20 4.63 -0.91
CA VAL A 355 1.10 3.21 -0.57
C VAL A 355 1.94 2.92 0.67
N LEU A 356 1.33 2.31 1.68
CA LEU A 356 2.01 1.71 2.82
C LEU A 356 2.01 0.20 2.65
N ARG A 357 3.20 -0.40 2.51
CA ARG A 357 3.37 -1.84 2.33
C ARG A 357 4.23 -2.43 3.43
N HIS A 358 3.88 -3.65 3.84
CA HIS A 358 4.66 -4.47 4.75
C HIS A 358 5.42 -5.52 3.98
N TYR A 359 6.74 -5.56 4.21
CA TYR A 359 7.67 -6.48 3.58
C TYR A 359 8.25 -7.40 4.65
N GLU A 360 7.97 -8.69 4.53
CA GLU A 360 8.57 -9.73 5.35
C GLU A 360 10.02 -10.00 4.94
N ASP A 361 10.78 -10.62 5.84
CA ASP A 361 12.12 -11.14 5.56
C ASP A 361 13.17 -10.08 5.12
N MET A 362 13.07 -8.85 5.67
CA MET A 362 13.91 -7.72 5.23
C MET A 362 15.12 -7.45 6.12
N VAL A 363 15.07 -7.78 7.42
CA VAL A 363 16.13 -7.51 8.40
C VAL A 363 16.61 -8.82 9.01
N VAL A 364 17.91 -9.08 8.98
CA VAL A 364 18.52 -10.24 9.64
C VAL A 364 18.61 -10.00 11.14
N ASP A 365 17.83 -10.75 11.92
CA ASP A 365 17.87 -10.74 13.38
C ASP A 365 18.91 -11.75 13.90
N GLU A 366 18.93 -12.95 13.31
CA GLU A 366 19.78 -14.07 13.75
C GLU A 366 20.35 -14.84 12.55
N CYS A 367 21.58 -15.33 12.70
CA CYS A 367 22.27 -16.19 11.73
C CYS A 367 22.51 -17.57 12.32
N GLY A 368 22.79 -18.53 11.45
CA GLY A 368 23.17 -19.87 11.84
C GLY A 368 23.75 -20.68 10.68
N CYS A 369 24.26 -21.86 11.01
CA CYS A 369 24.92 -22.74 10.05
C CYS A 369 23.92 -23.73 9.45
N ARG A 370 23.75 -23.71 8.12
CA ARG A 370 22.79 -24.58 7.41
C ARG A 370 23.41 -25.36 6.27
#